data_AF-A0A7W1KM65-F1
#
_entry.id   AF-A0A7W1KM65-F1
#
_cell.length_a   1.000
_cell.length_b   1.000
_cell.length_c   1.000
_cell.angle_alpha   90.00
_cell.angle_beta   90.00
_cell.angle_gamma   90.00
#
_symmetry.space_group_name_H-M   'P 1'
#
loop_
_entity.id
_entity.type
_entity.pdbx_description
1 polymer ?
#
loop_
_entity_poly.entity_id
_entity_poly.type
_entity_poly.pdbx_seq_one_letter_code
_entity_poly.pdbx_strand_id
1 'polypeptide(L)' 'MISPRPYVAAPKVTLAPRAPVKPLGSSGNPAVDVRGFSFSYGPRQALKNLNFAIERRAVTAIIGPSGCG' A
#
# COMPACT_ATOMS: atom_id res chain seq x y z
N MET A 1 -4.86 47.29 -3.53
CA MET A 1 -4.30 46.58 -4.70
C MET A 1 -3.47 45.41 -4.17
N ILE A 2 -4.02 44.19 -4.18
CA ILE A 2 -3.37 42.99 -3.63
C ILE A 2 -2.52 42.36 -4.73
N SER A 3 -1.21 42.30 -4.53
CA SER A 3 -0.28 41.68 -5.48
C SER A 3 -0.51 40.16 -5.55
N PRO A 4 -0.66 39.55 -6.74
CA PRO A 4 -0.80 38.10 -6.85
C PRO A 4 0.52 37.41 -6.48
N ARG A 5 0.44 36.42 -5.58
CA ARG A 5 1.59 35.56 -5.22
C ARG A 5 2.07 34.80 -6.46
N PRO A 6 3.38 34.63 -6.67
CA PRO A 6 3.89 33.88 -7.82
C PRO A 6 3.41 32.43 -7.73
N TYR A 7 2.69 32.00 -8.76
CA TYR A 7 2.24 30.62 -8.93
C TYR A 7 3.48 29.73 -9.19
N VAL A 8 3.86 28.91 -8.21
CA VAL A 8 4.94 27.94 -8.37
C VAL A 8 4.44 26.84 -9.28
N ALA A 9 5.15 26.60 -10.39
CA ALA A 9 4.82 25.57 -11.36
C ALA A 9 4.71 24.19 -10.66
N ALA A 10 3.63 23.46 -10.94
CA ALA A 10 3.45 22.12 -10.43
C ALA A 10 4.63 21.21 -10.84
N PRO A 11 5.18 20.39 -9.94
CA PRO A 11 6.29 19.51 -10.27
C PRO A 11 5.87 18.53 -11.38
N LYS A 12 6.64 18.49 -12.47
CA LYS A 12 6.48 17.48 -13.52
C LYS A 12 7.06 16.16 -13.03
N VAL A 13 6.24 15.12 -12.96
CA VAL A 13 6.70 13.77 -12.63
C VAL A 13 7.48 13.22 -13.83
N THR A 14 8.80 13.11 -13.71
CA THR A 14 9.72 12.60 -14.77
C THR A 14 9.99 11.09 -14.64
N LEU A 15 9.31 10.39 -13.74
CA LEU A 15 9.57 8.96 -13.52
C LEU A 15 9.03 8.15 -14.71
N ALA A 16 9.93 7.52 -15.46
CA ALA A 16 9.55 6.53 -16.46
C ALA A 16 8.79 5.37 -15.80
N PRO A 17 7.71 4.84 -16.41
CA PRO A 17 6.98 3.70 -15.89
C PRO A 17 7.93 2.51 -15.70
N ARG A 18 8.10 2.05 -14.46
CA ARG A 18 8.87 0.84 -14.19
C ARG A 18 8.07 -0.35 -14.72
N ALA A 19 8.69 -1.14 -15.61
CA ALA A 19 8.10 -2.39 -16.07
C ALA A 19 7.65 -3.23 -14.86
N PRO A 20 6.46 -3.86 -14.90
CA PRO A 20 5.96 -4.65 -13.79
C PRO A 20 6.99 -5.76 -13.51
N VAL A 21 7.54 -5.75 -12.30
CA VAL A 21 8.43 -6.80 -11.84
C VAL A 21 7.59 -8.08 -11.80
N LYS A 22 7.89 -9.02 -12.69
CA LYS A 22 7.27 -10.35 -12.61
C LYS A 22 7.61 -10.90 -11.22
N PRO A 23 6.62 -11.27 -10.38
CA PRO A 23 6.91 -11.76 -9.05
C PRO A 23 7.81 -13.00 -9.18
N LEU A 24 9.01 -12.93 -8.58
CA LEU A 24 9.88 -14.08 -8.38
C LEU A 24 9.22 -14.95 -7.30
N GLY A 25 8.26 -15.78 -7.68
CA GLY A 25 7.53 -16.59 -6.71
C GLY A 25 6.65 -17.62 -7.38
N SER A 26 7.27 -18.66 -7.95
CA SER A 26 6.60 -19.96 -8.11
C SER A 26 6.97 -20.84 -6.92
N SER A 27 5.98 -21.42 -6.27
CA SER A 27 6.05 -22.61 -5.38
C SER A 27 6.82 -22.51 -4.05
N GLY A 28 6.74 -21.39 -3.32
CA GLY A 28 7.38 -21.25 -2.00
C GLY A 28 6.37 -21.03 -0.87
N ASN A 29 6.68 -21.54 0.33
CA ASN A 29 5.97 -21.16 1.56
C ASN A 29 6.01 -19.61 1.72
N PRO A 30 4.86 -18.92 1.79
CA PRO A 30 4.82 -17.47 1.91
C PRO A 30 5.57 -17.00 3.18
N ALA A 31 6.15 -15.80 3.12
CA ALA A 31 6.78 -15.19 4.29
C ALA A 31 5.72 -14.73 5.31
N VAL A 32 4.57 -14.28 4.81
CA VAL A 32 3.41 -13.88 5.61
C VAL A 32 2.19 -14.57 5.03
N ASP A 33 1.44 -15.27 5.86
CA ASP A 33 0.16 -15.90 5.51
C ASP A 33 -0.89 -15.47 6.55
N VAL A 34 -1.81 -14.61 6.13
CA VAL A 34 -2.89 -14.08 6.96
C VAL A 34 -4.18 -14.77 6.57
N ARG A 35 -4.82 -15.44 7.54
CA ARG A 35 -6.08 -16.17 7.33
C ARG A 35 -7.08 -15.80 8.42
N GLY A 36 -8.26 -15.35 8.02
CA GLY A 36 -9.35 -15.05 8.94
C GLY A 36 -9.08 -13.93 9.94
N PHE A 37 -8.08 -13.07 9.70
CA PHE A 37 -7.56 -12.19 10.75
C PHE A 37 -8.47 -10.99 11.00
N SER A 38 -8.86 -10.80 12.25
CA SER A 38 -9.69 -9.68 12.70
C SER A 38 -9.08 -9.05 13.94
N PHE A 39 -9.13 -7.72 14.04
CA PHE A 39 -8.54 -6.98 15.15
C PHE A 39 -9.37 -5.75 15.53
N SER A 40 -9.42 -5.45 16.83
CA SER A 40 -10.21 -4.35 17.40
C SER A 40 -9.41 -3.53 18.41
N TYR A 41 -9.53 -2.21 18.32
CA TYR A 41 -9.12 -1.28 19.37
C TYR A 41 -10.33 -1.03 20.29
N GLY A 42 -10.40 -1.79 21.39
CA GLY A 42 -11.54 -1.78 22.30
C GLY A 42 -12.85 -2.11 21.57
N PRO A 43 -13.88 -1.24 21.62
CA PRO A 43 -15.15 -1.50 20.93
C PRO A 43 -15.08 -1.32 19.41
N ARG A 44 -14.03 -0.69 18.87
CA ARG A 44 -13.92 -0.42 17.43
C ARG A 44 -13.12 -1.50 16.72
N GLN A 45 -13.79 -2.27 15.88
CA GLN A 45 -13.12 -3.23 15.00
C GLN A 45 -12.46 -2.52 13.81
N ALA A 46 -11.14 -2.63 13.71
CA ALA A 46 -10.33 -1.96 12.72
C ALA A 46 -9.99 -2.88 11.54
N LEU A 47 -9.66 -4.14 11.81
CA LEU A 47 -9.39 -5.15 10.79
C LEU A 47 -10.48 -6.23 10.83
N LYS A 48 -11.00 -6.58 9.66
CA LYS A 48 -12.15 -7.49 9.51
C LYS A 48 -11.82 -8.59 8.52
N ASN A 49 -11.68 -9.82 9.01
CA ASN A 49 -11.53 -11.04 8.23
C ASN A 49 -10.53 -10.90 7.05
N LEU A 50 -9.31 -10.45 7.35
CA LEU A 50 -8.26 -10.29 6.35
C LEU A 50 -7.71 -11.66 5.93
N ASN A 51 -7.56 -11.82 4.61
CA ASN A 51 -7.05 -13.03 3.97
C ASN A 51 -6.08 -12.63 2.85
N PHE A 52 -4.78 -12.76 3.06
CA PHE A 52 -3.76 -12.48 2.05
C PHE A 52 -2.43 -13.16 2.38
N ALA A 53 -1.59 -13.34 1.37
CA ALA A 53 -0.23 -13.85 1.53
C ALA A 53 0.78 -12.87 0.93
N ILE A 54 1.97 -12.81 1.53
CA ILE A 54 3.13 -12.09 1.00
C ILE A 54 4.23 -13.11 0.76
N GLU A 55 4.60 -13.27 -0.51
CA GLU A 55 5.64 -14.18 -0.95
C GLU A 55 7.02 -13.77 -0.40
N ARG A 56 7.90 -14.76 -0.23
CA ARG A 56 9.29 -14.48 0.16
C ARG A 56 9.96 -13.61 -0.89
N ARG A 57 10.70 -12.59 -0.42
CA ARG A 57 11.43 -11.62 -1.27
C ARG A 57 10.52 -10.78 -2.18
N ALA A 58 9.21 -10.76 -1.93
CA ALA A 58 8.29 -9.86 -2.62
C ALA A 58 8.24 -8.49 -1.94
N VAL A 59 8.05 -7.46 -2.75
CA VAL A 59 7.74 -6.10 -2.29
C VAL A 59 6.25 -5.90 -2.50
N THR A 60 5.51 -5.79 -1.39
CA THR A 60 4.05 -5.61 -1.41
C THR A 60 3.71 -4.25 -0.81
N ALA A 61 3.02 -3.42 -1.57
CA ALA A 61 2.45 -2.18 -1.06
C ALA A 61 1.03 -2.42 -0.55
N ILE A 62 0.76 -2.03 0.69
CA ILE A 62 -0.59 -1.95 1.27
C ILE A 62 -0.97 -0.48 1.27
N ILE A 63 -2.04 -0.11 0.57
CA ILE A 63 -2.41 1.30 0.33
C ILE A 63 -3.86 1.51 0.73
N GLY A 64 -4.14 2.58 1.47
CA GLY A 64 -5.49 3.00 1.83
C GLY A 64 -5.53 4.44 2.35
N PRO A 65 -6.73 5.04 2.48
CA PRO A 65 -6.91 6.36 3.06
C PRO A 65 -6.53 6.39 4.55
N SER A 66 -6.39 7.59 5.12
CA SER A 66 -6.13 7.75 6.56
C SER A 66 -7.14 6.96 7.40
N GLY A 67 -6.65 6.05 8.25
CA GLY A 67 -7.47 5.20 9.12
C GLY A 67 -8.07 3.97 8.43
N CYS A 68 -7.50 3.48 7.32
CA CYS A 68 -7.97 2.28 6.62
C CYS A 68 -7.79 0.96 7.38
N GLY A 69 -7.08 0.97 8.50
CA GLY A 69 -6.81 -0.19 9.34
C GLY A 69 -6.28 0.22 10.70
#